data_AF-A0AAV5VBW5-F1
#
_entry.id   AF-A0AAV5VBW5-F1
#
_cell.length_a   1.000
_cell.length_b   1.000
_cell.length_c   1.000
_cell.angle_alpha   90.00
_cell.angle_beta   90.00
_cell.angle_gamma   90.00
#
_symmetry.space_group_name_H-M   'P 1'
#
loop_
_entity.id
_entity.type
_entity.pdbx_description
1 polymer ?
#
loop_
_entity_poly.entity_id
_entity_poly.type
_entity_poly.pdbx_seq_one_letter_code
_entity_poly.pdbx_strand_id
1 'polypeptide(L)'
;FGNTAAVITSDDVWSGLTTAMNLTSGAQYRVYAVYSNKGMKEEYAKNVVIKEEGTLKNYTVAELATPKNSDYILDDSNFLTAPITITDNNLAPGSQFAEKTPFTIYIVSSFFPAYPVVSAQYAKGQVQCNSVNPNSLACTVLSAEKNFQLENVDVGSHLSILTKQLRCESIETTTDLRDFSDQTVGSSVLISGPIATLWNGIDQPYTFHFVITR
;
A
#
# COMPACT_ATOMS: atom_id res chain seq x y z
N PHE A 1 -6.97 -8.14 -7.65
CA PHE A 1 -6.18 -8.68 -6.52
C PHE A 1 -6.70 -10.07 -6.12
N GLY A 2 -6.01 -11.17 -6.44
CA GLY A 2 -6.41 -12.55 -6.08
C GLY A 2 -5.47 -13.20 -5.06
N ASN A 3 -5.34 -14.55 -5.05
CA ASN A 3 -4.34 -15.34 -4.29
C ASN A 3 -2.86 -15.00 -4.62
N THR A 4 -2.67 -13.97 -5.42
CA THR A 4 -1.38 -13.48 -5.91
C THR A 4 -0.91 -12.25 -5.15
N ALA A 5 -1.62 -11.83 -4.10
CA ALA A 5 -1.22 -10.70 -3.27
C ALA A 5 -1.64 -10.86 -1.80
N ALA A 6 -0.89 -10.24 -0.89
CA ALA A 6 -1.19 -10.13 0.53
C ALA A 6 -1.00 -8.67 0.99
N VAL A 7 -1.80 -8.26 1.97
CA VAL A 7 -1.69 -6.96 2.63
C VAL A 7 -1.62 -7.23 4.12
N ILE A 8 -0.59 -6.70 4.77
CA ILE A 8 -0.29 -6.95 6.18
C ILE A 8 -0.19 -5.60 6.87
N THR A 9 -0.97 -5.40 7.92
CA THR A 9 -0.96 -4.17 8.72
C THR A 9 -0.14 -4.36 9.98
N SER A 10 0.23 -3.27 10.64
CA SER A 10 0.88 -3.31 11.95
C SER A 10 0.11 -4.13 12.98
N ASP A 11 -1.23 -4.09 12.95
CA ASP A 11 -2.07 -4.87 13.87
C ASP A 11 -1.93 -6.38 13.64
N ASP A 12 -1.80 -6.82 12.38
CA ASP A 12 -1.58 -8.22 12.05
C ASP A 12 -0.23 -8.70 12.59
N VAL A 13 0.81 -7.86 12.50
CA VAL A 13 2.14 -8.16 13.05
C VAL A 13 2.09 -8.21 14.57
N TRP A 14 1.45 -7.25 15.23
CA TRP A 14 1.38 -7.19 16.69
C TRP A 14 0.51 -8.26 17.32
N SER A 15 -0.46 -8.79 16.57
CA SER A 15 -1.32 -9.91 16.99
C SER A 15 -0.74 -11.28 16.65
N GLY A 16 0.40 -11.34 15.93
CA GLY A 16 1.04 -12.59 15.52
C GLY A 16 0.35 -13.30 14.35
N LEU A 17 -0.52 -12.61 13.62
CA LEU A 17 -1.29 -13.15 12.48
C LEU A 17 -0.49 -13.17 11.16
N THR A 18 0.79 -12.80 11.17
CA THR A 18 1.66 -12.77 9.97
C THR A 18 1.96 -14.15 9.37
N THR A 19 1.64 -15.22 10.09
CA THR A 19 1.87 -16.61 9.67
C THR A 19 0.83 -17.13 8.67
N ALA A 20 -0.24 -16.38 8.39
CA ALA A 20 -1.35 -16.79 7.52
C ALA A 20 -1.27 -16.24 6.07
N MET A 21 -0.10 -15.79 5.61
CA MET A 21 0.05 -15.34 4.22
C MET A 21 -0.05 -16.55 3.27
N ASN A 22 -1.17 -16.69 2.57
CA ASN A 22 -1.38 -17.72 1.53
C ASN A 22 -0.58 -17.40 0.25
N LEU A 23 0.75 -17.36 0.36
CA LEU A 23 1.67 -17.18 -0.76
C LEU A 23 2.11 -18.55 -1.29
N THR A 24 2.22 -18.68 -2.61
CA THR A 24 2.72 -19.90 -3.25
C THR A 24 4.21 -20.03 -2.97
N SER A 25 4.61 -21.06 -2.21
CA SER A 25 6.01 -21.36 -1.92
C SER A 25 6.85 -21.44 -3.20
N GLY A 26 8.02 -20.82 -3.19
CA GLY A 26 8.93 -20.73 -4.34
C GLY A 26 8.57 -19.66 -5.37
N ALA A 27 7.39 -19.03 -5.28
CA ALA A 27 7.03 -17.92 -6.15
C ALA A 27 7.68 -16.60 -5.68
N GLN A 28 7.96 -15.72 -6.63
CA GLN A 28 8.55 -14.41 -6.36
C GLN A 28 7.46 -13.32 -6.27
N TYR A 29 7.68 -12.38 -5.36
CA TYR A 29 6.77 -11.29 -5.05
C TYR A 29 7.50 -9.96 -4.99
N ARG A 30 6.87 -8.91 -5.51
CA ARG A 30 7.22 -7.51 -5.21
C ARG A 30 6.71 -7.13 -3.83
N VAL A 31 7.50 -6.37 -3.09
CA VAL A 31 7.18 -5.97 -1.72
C VAL A 31 7.24 -4.45 -1.62
N TYR A 32 6.17 -3.87 -1.08
CA TYR A 32 6.03 -2.44 -0.82
C TYR A 32 5.65 -2.24 0.65
N ALA A 33 6.02 -1.12 1.24
CA ALA A 33 5.53 -0.77 2.57
C ALA A 33 5.35 0.74 2.71
N VAL A 34 4.58 1.13 3.72
CA VAL A 34 4.45 2.51 4.19
C VAL A 34 4.29 2.52 5.71
N TYR A 35 4.69 3.59 6.36
CA TYR A 35 4.50 3.79 7.80
C TYR A 35 4.07 5.23 8.09
N SER A 36 3.38 5.45 9.22
CA SER A 36 2.87 6.77 9.60
C SER A 36 4.03 7.74 9.83
N ASN A 37 4.06 8.85 9.09
CA ASN A 37 5.18 9.80 9.03
C ASN A 37 5.19 10.87 10.15
N LYS A 38 4.38 10.73 11.21
CA LYS A 38 4.32 11.71 12.31
C LYS A 38 5.24 11.34 13.49
N GLY A 39 6.32 12.08 13.73
CA GLY A 39 7.18 11.92 14.93
C GLY A 39 8.37 10.96 14.75
N MET A 40 8.92 10.42 15.84
CA MET A 40 10.08 9.50 15.87
C MET A 40 9.71 8.07 15.42
N LYS A 41 9.07 7.94 14.25
CA LYS A 41 8.43 6.69 13.76
C LYS A 41 9.31 5.89 12.82
N GLU A 42 10.33 6.52 12.24
CA GLU A 42 11.28 5.83 11.36
C GLU A 42 12.14 4.82 12.12
N GLU A 43 12.56 5.13 13.35
CA GLU A 43 13.32 4.18 14.19
C GLU A 43 12.52 2.90 14.46
N TYR A 44 11.22 3.04 14.72
CA TYR A 44 10.34 1.88 14.85
C TYR A 44 10.28 1.06 13.55
N ALA A 45 10.05 1.74 12.42
CA ALA A 45 9.90 1.11 11.11
C ALA A 45 11.18 0.40 10.62
N LYS A 46 12.37 0.86 11.04
CA LYS A 46 13.66 0.19 10.77
C LYS A 46 13.78 -1.17 11.45
N ASN A 47 13.06 -1.40 12.55
CA ASN A 47 13.12 -2.65 13.30
C ASN A 47 12.06 -3.68 12.87
N VAL A 48 11.12 -3.30 12.00
CA VAL A 48 10.17 -4.23 11.39
C VAL A 48 10.77 -4.78 10.10
N VAL A 49 11.06 -6.08 10.08
CA VAL A 49 11.81 -6.75 9.02
C VAL A 49 10.90 -7.69 8.24
N ILE A 50 10.93 -7.58 6.91
CA ILE A 50 10.29 -8.49 5.95
C ILE A 50 11.40 -9.32 5.29
N LYS A 51 11.33 -10.65 5.40
CA LYS A 51 12.44 -11.53 5.06
C LYS A 51 12.01 -12.71 4.21
N GLU A 52 12.86 -13.08 3.24
CA GLU A 52 12.77 -14.37 2.54
C GLU A 52 13.36 -15.48 3.42
N GLU A 53 12.54 -16.48 3.74
CA GLU A 53 12.92 -17.56 4.65
C GLU A 53 14.11 -18.36 4.11
N GLY A 54 15.04 -18.74 4.99
CA GLY A 54 16.24 -19.49 4.62
C GLY A 54 17.33 -18.67 3.93
N THR A 55 17.16 -17.37 3.71
CA THR A 55 18.18 -16.50 3.10
C THR A 55 18.59 -15.33 4.00
N LEU A 56 19.57 -14.54 3.56
CA LEU A 56 19.91 -13.25 4.18
C LEU A 56 19.15 -12.07 3.55
N LYS A 57 18.35 -12.31 2.51
CA LYS A 57 17.63 -11.26 1.79
C LYS A 57 16.45 -10.78 2.64
N ASN A 58 16.48 -9.50 2.99
CA ASN A 58 15.46 -8.87 3.80
C ASN A 58 15.35 -7.37 3.45
N TYR A 59 14.24 -6.78 3.85
CA TYR A 59 13.98 -5.36 3.79
C TYR A 59 13.33 -4.91 5.10
N THR A 60 13.58 -3.67 5.50
CA THR A 60 12.84 -3.03 6.59
C THR A 60 11.62 -2.27 6.05
N VAL A 61 10.63 -2.03 6.89
CA VAL A 61 9.48 -1.17 6.52
C VAL A 61 9.96 0.23 6.12
N ALA A 62 10.98 0.77 6.80
CA ALA A 62 11.53 2.09 6.48
C ALA A 62 12.19 2.15 5.09
N GLU A 63 12.97 1.13 4.72
CA GLU A 63 13.59 1.03 3.40
C GLU A 63 12.52 0.97 2.29
N LEU A 64 11.52 0.11 2.46
CA LEU A 64 10.46 -0.08 1.47
C LEU A 64 9.51 1.10 1.33
N ALA A 65 9.42 1.95 2.35
CA ALA A 65 8.58 3.15 2.36
C ALA A 65 9.21 4.34 1.63
N THR A 66 10.48 4.24 1.24
CA THR A 66 11.19 5.32 0.55
C THR A 66 10.77 5.39 -0.92
N PRO A 67 10.22 6.50 -1.41
CA PRO A 67 9.93 6.69 -2.83
C PRO A 67 11.21 6.64 -3.67
N LYS A 68 11.10 6.18 -4.92
CA LYS A 68 12.22 6.11 -5.86
C LYS A 68 11.88 6.85 -7.15
N ASN A 69 12.81 7.69 -7.61
CA ASN A 69 12.70 8.49 -8.82
C ASN A 69 11.41 9.34 -8.92
N SER A 70 10.80 9.65 -7.77
CA SER A 70 9.58 10.43 -7.64
C SER A 70 9.41 10.89 -6.19
N ASP A 71 8.46 11.78 -5.94
CA ASP A 71 8.16 12.28 -4.59
C ASP A 71 7.39 11.27 -3.73
N TYR A 72 6.67 10.32 -4.34
CA TYR A 72 5.73 9.45 -3.62
C TYR A 72 5.53 8.04 -4.19
N ILE A 73 6.12 7.69 -5.34
CA ILE A 73 6.02 6.34 -5.91
C ILE A 73 7.09 5.45 -5.31
N LEU A 74 6.65 4.31 -4.77
CA LEU A 74 7.51 3.32 -4.12
C LEU A 74 8.32 2.51 -5.14
N ASP A 75 9.48 2.04 -4.72
CA ASP A 75 10.38 1.23 -5.53
C ASP A 75 9.78 -0.15 -5.86
N ASP A 76 9.63 -0.45 -7.15
CA ASP A 76 9.08 -1.72 -7.66
C ASP A 76 10.13 -2.81 -7.88
N SER A 77 11.40 -2.54 -7.54
CA SER A 77 12.52 -3.47 -7.69
C SER A 77 12.81 -4.32 -6.44
N ASN A 78 11.99 -4.20 -5.40
CA ASN A 78 12.12 -4.97 -4.17
C ASN A 78 11.41 -6.32 -4.30
N PHE A 79 12.17 -7.41 -4.42
CA PHE A 79 11.62 -8.75 -4.61
C PHE A 79 11.99 -9.70 -3.47
N LEU A 80 11.07 -10.56 -3.05
CA LEU A 80 11.33 -11.70 -2.15
C LEU A 80 10.69 -12.97 -2.74
N THR A 81 11.29 -14.13 -2.46
CA THR A 81 10.71 -15.44 -2.77
C THR A 81 9.95 -15.96 -1.54
N ALA A 82 8.76 -16.53 -1.73
CA ALA A 82 8.05 -17.19 -0.64
C ALA A 82 8.75 -18.52 -0.26
N PRO A 83 8.78 -18.91 1.03
CA PRO A 83 8.07 -18.28 2.16
C PRO A 83 8.67 -16.93 2.60
N ILE A 84 7.78 -15.98 2.93
CA ILE A 84 8.15 -14.65 3.45
C ILE A 84 7.72 -14.58 4.90
N THR A 85 8.58 -14.05 5.78
CA THR A 85 8.27 -13.80 7.19
C THR A 85 8.34 -12.31 7.51
N ILE A 86 7.55 -11.88 8.49
CA ILE A 86 7.51 -10.50 8.97
C ILE A 86 7.70 -10.54 10.48
N THR A 87 8.73 -9.84 10.96
CA THR A 87 9.08 -9.82 12.38
C THR A 87 9.20 -8.38 12.86
N ASP A 88 8.52 -8.06 13.96
CA ASP A 88 8.72 -6.83 14.71
C ASP A 88 9.81 -7.03 15.77
N ASN A 89 11.00 -6.45 15.55
CA ASN A 89 12.13 -6.56 16.47
C ASN A 89 12.21 -5.40 17.47
N ASN A 90 11.18 -4.56 17.56
CA ASN A 90 11.15 -3.50 18.57
C ASN A 90 11.04 -4.11 19.98
N LEU A 91 11.70 -3.45 20.94
CA LEU A 91 11.62 -3.85 22.35
C LEU A 91 10.19 -3.69 22.87
N ALA A 92 9.81 -4.53 23.84
CA ALA A 92 8.45 -4.57 24.38
C ALA A 92 8.01 -3.20 24.93
N PRO A 93 6.70 -2.85 24.82
CA PRO A 93 6.16 -1.60 25.34
C PRO A 93 6.49 -1.41 26.82
N GLY A 94 7.11 -0.28 27.19
CA GLY A 94 7.45 0.05 28.58
C GLY A 94 8.95 0.14 28.86
N SER A 95 9.81 -0.32 27.94
CA SER A 95 11.21 0.11 27.86
C SER A 95 11.27 1.41 27.05
N GLN A 96 12.21 2.31 27.35
CA GLN A 96 12.34 3.64 26.71
C GLN A 96 12.59 3.54 25.19
N PHE A 97 11.58 3.28 24.36
CA PHE A 97 11.73 3.14 22.91
C PHE A 97 10.48 3.57 22.10
N ALA A 98 10.73 3.75 20.80
CA ALA A 98 9.88 4.37 19.77
C ALA A 98 8.39 4.02 19.86
N GLU A 99 7.55 5.04 19.72
CA GLU A 99 6.09 4.92 19.67
C GLU A 99 5.68 3.88 18.62
N LYS A 100 4.82 2.93 19.01
CA LYS A 100 4.23 1.96 18.08
C LYS A 100 3.71 2.70 16.85
N THR A 101 4.24 2.31 15.70
CA THR A 101 4.01 3.02 14.45
C THR A 101 3.07 2.21 13.57
N PRO A 102 1.92 2.77 13.15
CA PRO A 102 1.10 2.16 12.12
C PRO A 102 1.88 2.01 10.83
N PHE A 103 1.78 0.85 10.20
CA PHE A 103 2.35 0.56 8.90
C PHE A 103 1.48 -0.42 8.12
N THR A 104 1.69 -0.43 6.81
CA THR A 104 1.07 -1.38 5.88
C THR A 104 2.14 -1.92 4.95
N ILE A 105 2.16 -3.23 4.76
CA ILE A 105 2.99 -3.96 3.81
C ILE A 105 2.08 -4.52 2.72
N TYR A 106 2.47 -4.34 1.47
CA TYR A 106 1.79 -4.91 0.31
C TYR A 106 2.73 -5.83 -0.45
N ILE A 107 2.35 -7.09 -0.56
CA ILE A 107 3.09 -8.15 -1.24
C ILE A 107 2.27 -8.56 -2.46
N VAL A 108 2.85 -8.54 -3.66
CA VAL A 108 2.15 -8.88 -4.90
C VAL A 108 3.03 -9.68 -5.84
N SER A 109 2.46 -10.69 -6.49
CA SER A 109 3.19 -11.60 -7.37
C SER A 109 3.94 -10.84 -8.45
N SER A 110 5.21 -11.22 -8.68
CA SER A 110 6.01 -10.64 -9.75
C SER A 110 5.61 -11.12 -11.15
N PHE A 111 4.84 -12.20 -11.22
CA PHE A 111 4.40 -12.84 -12.47
C PHE A 111 3.51 -11.93 -13.33
N PHE A 112 2.75 -11.03 -12.70
CA PHE A 112 1.92 -10.05 -13.39
C PHE A 112 2.53 -8.66 -13.27
N PRO A 113 2.37 -7.78 -14.28
CA PRO A 113 2.64 -6.36 -14.13
C PRO A 113 1.82 -5.79 -12.95
N ALA A 114 2.47 -5.03 -12.08
CA ALA A 114 1.79 -4.26 -11.05
C ALA A 114 1.63 -2.81 -11.52
N TYR A 115 0.50 -2.18 -11.21
CA TYR A 115 0.40 -0.73 -11.34
C TYR A 115 1.39 -0.04 -10.40
N PRO A 116 1.86 1.18 -10.71
CA PRO A 116 2.68 1.96 -9.80
C PRO A 116 2.06 2.03 -8.42
N VAL A 117 2.86 1.79 -7.38
CA VAL A 117 2.39 1.85 -5.99
C VAL A 117 2.82 3.19 -5.38
N VAL A 118 1.88 3.96 -4.87
CA VAL A 118 2.09 5.29 -4.32
C VAL A 118 1.92 5.29 -2.82
N SER A 119 2.79 6.00 -2.12
CA SER A 119 2.69 6.24 -0.69
C SER A 119 1.80 7.44 -0.41
N ALA A 120 0.66 7.20 0.24
CA ALA A 120 -0.22 8.28 0.70
C ALA A 120 0.51 9.23 1.65
N GLN A 121 1.46 8.71 2.45
CA GLN A 121 2.22 9.49 3.43
C GLN A 121 3.17 10.50 2.77
N TYR A 122 3.66 10.23 1.56
CA TYR A 122 4.53 11.14 0.81
C TYR A 122 3.80 11.97 -0.24
N ALA A 123 2.61 11.54 -0.67
CA ALA A 123 1.84 12.21 -1.71
C ALA A 123 1.36 13.63 -1.34
N LYS A 124 1.46 14.07 -0.07
CA LYS A 124 1.05 15.41 0.40
C LYS A 124 -0.36 15.80 -0.05
N GLY A 125 -1.24 14.81 -0.17
CA GLY A 125 -2.63 14.99 -0.57
C GLY A 125 -2.90 15.03 -2.07
N GLN A 126 -1.91 14.77 -2.93
CA GLN A 126 -2.10 14.71 -4.40
C GLN A 126 -1.27 13.61 -5.08
N VAL A 127 -1.83 12.93 -6.09
CA VAL A 127 -1.18 11.85 -6.87
C VAL A 127 -1.65 11.99 -8.28
N GLN A 128 -0.69 11.96 -9.18
CA GLN A 128 -0.89 11.87 -10.61
C GLN A 128 -0.39 10.50 -11.04
N CYS A 129 -1.30 9.55 -11.25
CA CYS A 129 -0.89 8.16 -11.57
C CYS A 129 -0.08 8.08 -12.89
N ASN A 130 -0.29 9.02 -13.81
CA ASN A 130 0.39 9.06 -15.10
C ASN A 130 1.70 9.88 -15.08
N SER A 131 2.06 10.51 -13.95
CA SER A 131 3.25 11.38 -13.84
C SER A 131 4.59 10.63 -14.01
N VAL A 132 4.59 9.31 -13.84
CA VAL A 132 5.81 8.47 -13.92
C VAL A 132 5.74 7.46 -15.05
N ASN A 133 4.55 6.98 -15.41
CA ASN A 133 4.34 6.21 -16.63
C ASN A 133 3.18 6.87 -17.39
N PRO A 134 3.47 7.59 -18.50
CA PRO A 134 2.46 8.31 -19.25
C PRO A 134 1.41 7.39 -19.86
N ASN A 135 1.69 6.08 -19.95
CA ASN A 135 0.77 5.05 -20.43
C ASN A 135 0.03 4.33 -19.28
N SER A 136 0.28 4.69 -18.01
CA SER A 136 -0.39 4.04 -16.87
C SER A 136 -1.74 4.69 -16.61
N LEU A 137 -2.79 3.91 -16.85
CA LEU A 137 -4.18 4.26 -16.59
C LEU A 137 -4.62 4.03 -15.13
N ALA A 138 -3.72 3.52 -14.29
CA ALA A 138 -4.00 3.30 -12.88
C ALA A 138 -2.77 3.44 -11.99
N CYS A 139 -3.02 3.65 -10.71
CA CYS A 139 -2.03 3.48 -9.66
C CYS A 139 -2.66 2.89 -8.40
N THR A 140 -1.85 2.24 -7.57
CA THR A 140 -2.27 1.67 -6.29
C THR A 140 -1.80 2.56 -5.16
N VAL A 141 -2.73 3.14 -4.42
CA VAL A 141 -2.45 3.93 -3.21
C VAL A 141 -2.30 2.99 -2.03
N LEU A 142 -1.17 3.11 -1.33
CA LEU A 142 -0.89 2.42 -0.07
C LEU A 142 -0.84 3.45 1.06
N SER A 143 -1.52 3.14 2.16
CA SER A 143 -1.62 4.01 3.34
C SER A 143 -1.31 3.22 4.60
N ALA A 144 -0.51 3.83 5.48
CA ALA A 144 -0.28 3.32 6.83
C ALA A 144 -1.50 3.50 7.75
N GLU A 145 -2.37 4.46 7.42
CA GLU A 145 -3.64 4.66 8.12
C GLU A 145 -4.72 3.81 7.45
N LYS A 146 -5.58 3.17 8.26
CA LYS A 146 -6.60 2.22 7.78
C LYS A 146 -7.71 2.84 6.93
N ASN A 147 -7.78 4.17 6.83
CA ASN A 147 -8.76 4.86 6.00
C ASN A 147 -8.10 6.06 5.32
N PHE A 148 -8.57 6.40 4.12
CA PHE A 148 -8.25 7.67 3.47
C PHE A 148 -9.43 8.13 2.64
N GLN A 149 -9.60 9.44 2.52
CA GLN A 149 -10.66 10.07 1.77
C GLN A 149 -10.10 10.63 0.48
N LEU A 150 -10.70 10.27 -0.65
CA LEU A 150 -10.52 11.01 -1.90
C LEU A 150 -11.42 12.24 -1.84
N GLU A 151 -10.85 13.39 -2.14
CA GLU A 151 -11.57 14.66 -2.21
C GLU A 151 -11.48 15.25 -3.60
N ASN A 152 -12.40 16.17 -3.92
CA ASN A 152 -12.38 16.93 -5.17
C ASN A 152 -12.10 16.03 -6.36
N VAL A 153 -12.87 14.94 -6.48
CA VAL A 153 -12.73 13.96 -7.55
C VAL A 153 -13.04 14.70 -8.87
N ASP A 154 -12.00 15.24 -9.48
CA ASP A 154 -12.01 15.90 -10.78
C ASP A 154 -11.61 14.86 -11.81
N VAL A 155 -12.60 14.05 -12.11
CA VAL A 155 -12.46 12.99 -13.08
C VAL A 155 -13.15 13.49 -14.31
N GLY A 156 -12.51 13.30 -15.47
CA GLY A 156 -13.16 13.55 -16.74
C GLY A 156 -14.39 12.67 -16.91
N SER A 157 -14.72 12.32 -18.15
CA SER A 157 -16.01 11.70 -18.42
C SER A 157 -16.28 10.35 -17.73
N HIS A 158 -15.25 9.59 -17.30
CA HIS A 158 -15.41 8.25 -16.69
C HIS A 158 -14.30 7.94 -15.68
N LEU A 159 -14.65 7.70 -14.42
CA LEU A 159 -13.73 7.14 -13.41
C LEU A 159 -14.31 5.86 -12.83
N SER A 160 -13.49 4.82 -12.75
CA SER A 160 -13.79 3.65 -11.93
C SER A 160 -12.76 3.54 -10.82
N ILE A 161 -13.19 3.81 -9.57
CA ILE A 161 -12.34 3.53 -8.43
C ILE A 161 -12.53 2.07 -8.06
N LEU A 162 -11.45 1.30 -8.15
CA LEU A 162 -11.41 -0.07 -7.65
C LEU A 162 -10.80 -0.04 -6.25
N THR A 163 -11.66 0.15 -5.25
CA THR A 163 -11.20 0.00 -3.88
C THR A 163 -11.07 -1.48 -3.55
N LYS A 164 -10.03 -1.83 -2.78
CA LYS A 164 -9.95 -3.17 -2.20
C LYS A 164 -9.72 -3.08 -0.71
N GLN A 165 -10.73 -3.48 0.04
CA GLN A 165 -10.56 -3.81 1.45
C GLN A 165 -10.10 -5.27 1.50
N LEU A 166 -8.90 -5.54 2.02
CA LEU A 166 -8.50 -6.90 2.34
C LEU A 166 -8.32 -7.04 3.83
N ARG A 167 -9.06 -7.98 4.43
CA ARG A 167 -8.73 -8.55 5.73
C ARG A 167 -7.82 -9.75 5.49
N CYS A 168 -6.83 -9.91 6.36
CA CYS A 168 -5.77 -10.94 6.27
C CYS A 168 -6.29 -12.39 6.23
N GLU A 169 -7.58 -12.63 6.49
CA GLU A 169 -8.13 -13.98 6.70
C GLU A 169 -9.09 -14.49 5.61
N SER A 170 -9.48 -13.70 4.62
CA SER A 170 -10.44 -14.17 3.62
C SER A 170 -10.11 -13.78 2.19
N ILE A 171 -10.27 -14.77 1.30
CA ILE A 171 -10.36 -14.64 -0.17
C ILE A 171 -11.59 -13.80 -0.57
N GLU A 172 -12.34 -13.24 0.39
CA GLU A 172 -13.45 -12.33 0.13
C GLU A 172 -12.91 -10.99 -0.35
N THR A 173 -12.74 -10.93 -1.66
CA THR A 173 -12.57 -9.71 -2.41
C THR A 173 -13.87 -8.91 -2.34
N THR A 174 -14.07 -8.07 -1.33
CA THR A 174 -14.97 -6.91 -1.50
C THR A 174 -14.23 -5.94 -2.41
N THR A 175 -14.38 -6.18 -3.71
CA THR A 175 -14.04 -5.21 -4.73
C THR A 175 -15.23 -4.26 -4.79
N ASP A 176 -15.16 -3.16 -4.04
CA ASP A 176 -16.10 -2.08 -4.22
C ASP A 176 -15.64 -1.32 -5.48
N LEU A 177 -16.20 -1.75 -6.61
CA LEU A 177 -16.15 -1.00 -7.85
C LEU A 177 -17.14 0.16 -7.69
N ARG A 178 -16.61 1.37 -7.56
CA ARG A 178 -17.44 2.57 -7.61
C ARG A 178 -17.18 3.24 -8.95
N ASP A 179 -18.17 3.14 -9.83
CA ASP A 179 -18.21 3.90 -11.07
C ASP A 179 -18.76 5.29 -10.78
N PHE A 180 -17.96 6.29 -11.13
CA PHE A 180 -18.26 7.71 -10.99
C PHE A 180 -18.48 8.27 -12.40
N SER A 181 -19.72 8.70 -12.68
CA SER A 181 -20.10 9.43 -13.90
C SER A 181 -19.96 10.94 -13.70
N ASP A 182 -19.98 11.73 -14.78
CA ASP A 182 -19.91 13.21 -14.87
C ASP A 182 -20.61 14.03 -13.76
N GLN A 183 -21.59 13.46 -13.05
CA GLN A 183 -22.30 14.09 -11.94
C GLN A 183 -21.55 14.09 -10.59
N THR A 184 -20.34 13.51 -10.51
CA THR A 184 -19.62 13.35 -9.25
C THR A 184 -18.44 14.30 -9.08
N VAL A 185 -18.25 15.23 -10.02
CA VAL A 185 -17.23 16.29 -9.93
C VAL A 185 -17.37 17.05 -8.61
N GLY A 186 -16.29 17.14 -7.84
CA GLY A 186 -16.27 17.81 -6.53
C GLY A 186 -16.79 16.95 -5.36
N SER A 187 -17.14 15.67 -5.59
CA SER A 187 -17.54 14.75 -4.53
C SER A 187 -16.35 14.27 -3.70
N SER A 188 -16.63 13.75 -2.50
CA SER A 188 -15.67 13.03 -1.67
C SER A 188 -16.06 11.57 -1.50
N VAL A 189 -15.05 10.71 -1.41
CA VAL A 189 -15.21 9.26 -1.29
C VAL A 189 -14.31 8.77 -0.18
N LEU A 190 -14.92 8.27 0.89
CA LEU A 190 -14.17 7.57 1.93
C LEU A 190 -13.80 6.17 1.44
N ILE A 191 -12.51 5.86 1.50
CA ILE A 191 -11.95 4.54 1.27
C ILE A 191 -11.61 3.96 2.63
N SER A 192 -12.27 2.85 2.98
CA SER A 192 -11.89 2.06 4.15
C SER A 192 -10.95 0.94 3.72
N GLY A 193 -9.83 0.79 4.42
CA GLY A 193 -8.75 -0.11 4.09
C GLY A 193 -7.44 0.62 3.78
N PRO A 194 -6.29 -0.04 3.99
CA PRO A 194 -4.98 0.58 3.83
C PRO A 194 -4.49 0.63 2.37
N ILE A 195 -5.29 0.14 1.41
CA ILE A 195 -4.90 0.07 0.00
C ILE A 195 -6.10 0.32 -0.94
N ALA A 196 -5.87 0.98 -2.07
CA ALA A 196 -6.85 1.04 -3.16
C ALA A 196 -6.15 1.18 -4.51
N THR A 197 -6.75 0.64 -5.58
CA THR A 197 -6.27 0.89 -6.94
C THR A 197 -7.20 1.88 -7.63
N LEU A 198 -6.66 3.03 -7.99
CA LEU A 198 -7.38 4.07 -8.68
C LEU A 198 -7.15 3.89 -10.17
N TRP A 199 -8.22 3.67 -10.95
CA TRP A 199 -8.15 3.51 -12.40
C TRP A 199 -8.95 4.62 -13.08
N ASN A 200 -8.38 5.16 -14.15
CA ASN A 200 -9.05 6.10 -15.02
C ASN A 200 -9.03 5.54 -16.44
N GLY A 201 -10.20 5.38 -17.05
CA GLY A 201 -10.34 4.84 -18.40
C GLY A 201 -9.98 5.81 -19.53
N ILE A 202 -9.54 7.02 -19.20
CA ILE A 202 -9.22 8.07 -20.17
C ILE A 202 -7.70 8.20 -20.30
N ASP A 203 -7.18 8.22 -21.53
CA ASP A 203 -5.78 8.49 -21.89
C ASP A 203 -5.38 9.98 -21.68
N GLN A 204 -5.75 10.57 -20.53
CA GLN A 204 -5.46 11.96 -20.18
C GLN A 204 -4.86 12.02 -18.76
N PRO A 205 -3.97 12.99 -18.49
CA PRO A 205 -3.50 13.24 -17.13
C PRO A 205 -4.63 13.57 -16.18
N TYR A 206 -4.60 12.95 -15.00
CA TYR A 206 -5.56 13.21 -13.93
C TYR A 206 -4.82 13.30 -12.60
N THR A 207 -5.34 14.13 -11.71
CA THR A 207 -4.82 14.27 -10.34
C THR A 207 -5.89 13.82 -9.37
N PHE A 208 -5.58 12.83 -8.55
CA PHE A 208 -6.39 12.50 -7.40
C PHE A 208 -5.94 13.32 -6.20
N HIS A 209 -6.90 13.96 -5.53
CA HIS A 209 -6.65 14.60 -4.25
C HIS A 209 -7.10 13.65 -3.12
N PHE A 210 -6.28 13.50 -2.08
CA PHE A 210 -6.66 12.74 -0.88
C PHE A 210 -6.35 13.48 0.41
N VAL A 211 -7.15 13.15 1.40
CA VAL A 211 -6.92 13.46 2.79
C VAL A 211 -6.79 12.15 3.54
N ILE A 212 -5.68 11.99 4.27
CA ILE A 212 -5.53 10.85 5.17
C ILE A 212 -6.41 11.10 6.40
N THR A 213 -7.42 10.27 6.57
CA THR A 213 -8.40 10.35 7.68
C THR A 213 -8.03 9.33 8.76
N ARG A 214 -7.94 9.78 10.01
CA ARG A 214 -7.73 8.90 11.17
C ARG A 214 -9.05 8.43 11.75
#